data_AF-A0ABD3ADP5-F1
#
_entry.id   AF-A0ABD3ADP5-F1
#
_cell.length_a   1.000
_cell.length_b   1.000
_cell.length_c   1.000
_cell.angle_alpha   90.00
_cell.angle_beta   90.00
_cell.angle_gamma   90.00
#
_symmetry.space_group_name_H-M   'P 1'
#
loop_
_entity.id
_entity.type
_entity.pdbx_description
1 polymer ?
#
loop_
_entity_poly.entity_id
_entity_poly.type
_entity_poly.pdbx_seq_one_letter_code
_entity_poly.pdbx_strand_id
1 'polypeptide(L)'
;VGCTARPLYPLPGRRNDRSKQPLQTFRAYNFAHRGSNGEFPEETVVAYMRAIEEGADFIESDVQATKDGVLVCAHDVILDDTTDIAEHKEFADRKTTYVVQGVNMTGYFIVDFTLEELKSLRTKQSYSFRDQQYNGQFPIITFDEYISIALDAPRVVGIYPEIKNPVFVNNHVKWPGGKKLEDKFVEILKKYGYKGDYMSKEWLKQPAFVQSFAPSSLIYISNLTNLPKIFLIDDLTIYTEDTNQSYWEITSDKYLNFIKDYVVGIGPWKDTIIYVSENYMQSPTDLVARAHAYKLQVRWAGGKIFEDKFVNILKKYGYKGTYTLKDGLKQSTFVQSFTPTSLIYVSNLTDLPKVLLIADTTVPTQDTNQGFHLVIWKSVNIDTSYSGRYKGVIIIGVVLCSCSRVIQGSFVFSV
;
A
#
# COMPACT_ATOMS: atom_id res chain seq x y z
N VAL A 1 -15.29 -32.45 23.58
CA VAL A 1 -16.05 -31.18 23.55
C VAL A 1 -15.07 -30.10 23.21
N GLY A 2 -15.03 -29.67 21.94
CA GLY A 2 -14.02 -28.73 21.43
C GLY A 2 -14.42 -27.30 21.74
N CYS A 3 -13.59 -26.59 22.50
CA CYS A 3 -13.70 -25.15 22.67
C CYS A 3 -13.19 -24.46 21.41
N THR A 4 -14.10 -24.04 20.54
CA THR A 4 -13.82 -22.98 19.58
C THR A 4 -13.80 -21.66 20.35
N ALA A 5 -12.60 -21.11 20.56
CA ALA A 5 -12.46 -19.75 21.08
C ALA A 5 -13.24 -18.79 20.16
N ARG A 6 -14.22 -18.08 20.71
CA ARG A 6 -14.91 -17.00 20.01
C ARG A 6 -13.91 -15.86 19.75
N PRO A 7 -13.95 -15.20 18.59
CA PRO A 7 -13.18 -13.98 18.37
C PRO A 7 -13.48 -12.96 19.48
N LEU A 8 -12.44 -12.28 19.99
CA LEU A 8 -12.54 -11.26 21.06
C LEU A 8 -13.22 -9.95 20.61
N TYR A 9 -13.73 -9.89 19.38
CA TYR A 9 -14.56 -8.81 18.86
C TYR A 9 -15.82 -9.38 18.18
N PRO A 10 -17.03 -8.86 18.46
CA PRO A 10 -18.20 -9.21 17.68
C PRO A 10 -18.05 -8.63 16.27
N LEU A 11 -17.66 -9.48 15.32
CA LEU A 11 -17.69 -9.14 13.90
C LEU A 11 -19.13 -8.73 13.52
N PRO A 12 -19.33 -7.66 12.73
CA PRO A 12 -20.65 -7.33 12.21
C PRO A 12 -21.24 -8.55 11.51
N GLY A 13 -22.41 -9.00 11.97
CA GLY A 13 -23.04 -10.22 11.42
C GLY A 13 -23.14 -10.16 9.90
N ARG A 14 -22.75 -11.26 9.23
CA ARG A 14 -22.74 -11.46 7.77
C ARG A 14 -23.89 -10.68 7.10
N ARG A 15 -23.59 -9.49 6.58
CA ARG A 15 -24.57 -8.70 5.83
C ARG A 15 -24.86 -9.40 4.50
N ASN A 16 -26.12 -9.38 4.10
CA ASN A 16 -26.64 -10.05 2.91
C ASN A 16 -25.88 -9.58 1.65
N ASP A 17 -25.15 -10.48 1.00
CA ASP A 17 -24.11 -10.25 -0.04
C ASP A 17 -24.64 -9.69 -1.39
N ARG A 18 -25.93 -9.35 -1.49
CA ARG A 18 -26.58 -9.09 -2.79
C ARG A 18 -26.45 -7.66 -3.33
N SER A 19 -25.64 -6.78 -2.72
CA SER A 19 -25.56 -5.37 -3.19
C SER A 19 -24.27 -4.61 -2.84
N LYS A 20 -23.13 -5.28 -2.62
CA LYS A 20 -21.87 -4.55 -2.43
C LYS A 20 -21.53 -3.74 -3.68
N GLN A 21 -21.18 -2.47 -3.50
CA GLN A 21 -20.68 -1.64 -4.60
C GLN A 21 -19.43 -2.29 -5.19
N PRO A 22 -19.35 -2.47 -6.52
CA PRO A 22 -18.24 -3.15 -7.16
C PRO A 22 -16.95 -2.31 -7.10
N LEU A 23 -15.80 -2.97 -7.25
CA LEU A 23 -14.50 -2.31 -7.39
C LEU A 23 -14.49 -1.38 -8.61
N GLN A 24 -13.96 -0.17 -8.47
CA GLN A 24 -13.79 0.76 -9.58
C GLN A 24 -12.55 0.40 -10.40
N THR A 25 -12.73 -0.01 -11.66
CA THR A 25 -11.64 -0.49 -12.53
C THR A 25 -11.20 0.48 -13.63
N PHE A 26 -11.86 1.64 -13.72
CA PHE A 26 -11.60 2.64 -14.77
C PHE A 26 -10.56 3.70 -14.35
N ARG A 27 -10.04 3.63 -13.12
CA ARG A 27 -8.99 4.51 -12.59
C ARG A 27 -7.88 3.68 -11.94
N ALA A 28 -6.78 4.33 -11.59
CA ALA A 28 -5.75 3.72 -10.74
C ALA A 28 -6.37 3.29 -9.41
N TYR A 29 -5.99 2.11 -8.92
CA TYR A 29 -6.37 1.65 -7.58
C TYR A 29 -5.62 2.40 -6.48
N ASN A 30 -6.22 2.46 -5.30
CA ASN A 30 -5.61 2.99 -4.10
C ASN A 30 -5.32 1.83 -3.13
N PHE A 31 -4.04 1.57 -2.85
CA PHE A 31 -3.60 0.50 -1.95
C PHE A 31 -3.16 1.06 -0.61
N ALA A 32 -3.81 0.63 0.47
CA ALA A 32 -3.48 1.03 1.85
C ALA A 32 -2.37 0.17 2.43
N HIS A 33 -1.15 0.70 2.35
CA HIS A 33 0.07 0.08 2.88
C HIS A 33 -0.04 -0.13 4.39
N ARG A 34 -0.26 -1.39 4.80
CA ARG A 34 -0.51 -1.81 6.19
C ARG A 34 -1.69 -1.10 6.85
N GLY A 35 -2.70 -0.73 6.05
CA GLY A 35 -3.86 0.05 6.48
C GLY A 35 -3.56 1.55 6.61
N SER A 36 -4.31 2.24 7.49
CA SER A 36 -4.09 3.65 7.82
C SER A 36 -2.97 3.83 8.83
N ASN A 37 -1.78 3.36 8.44
CA ASN A 37 -0.59 3.25 9.30
C ASN A 37 0.01 4.60 9.74
N GLY A 38 -0.37 5.70 9.08
CA GLY A 38 -0.04 7.06 9.52
C GLY A 38 -0.84 7.52 10.74
N GLU A 39 -2.05 6.96 10.93
CA GLU A 39 -2.97 7.30 12.02
C GLU A 39 -2.94 6.24 13.13
N PHE A 40 -2.96 4.96 12.79
CA PHE A 40 -3.02 3.83 13.72
C PHE A 40 -1.78 2.93 13.62
N PRO A 41 -1.41 2.18 14.69
CA PRO A 41 -0.41 1.13 14.58
C PRO A 41 -0.71 0.23 13.38
N GLU A 42 0.31 -0.01 12.57
CA GLU A 42 0.23 -0.76 11.32
C GLU A 42 -0.31 -2.19 11.53
N GLU A 43 -0.88 -2.78 10.48
CA GLU A 43 -1.35 -4.18 10.50
C GLU A 43 -2.46 -4.49 11.53
N THR A 44 -3.15 -3.48 12.06
CA THR A 44 -4.24 -3.66 13.03
C THR A 44 -5.63 -3.63 12.40
N VAL A 45 -6.63 -4.22 13.08
CA VAL A 45 -8.03 -4.15 12.66
C VAL A 45 -8.47 -2.71 12.39
N VAL A 46 -8.13 -1.78 13.29
CA VAL A 46 -8.54 -0.37 13.18
C VAL A 46 -7.84 0.35 12.03
N ALA A 47 -6.56 0.05 11.77
CA ALA A 47 -5.86 0.62 10.62
C ALA A 47 -6.52 0.19 9.30
N TYR A 48 -6.95 -1.07 9.18
CA TYR A 48 -7.63 -1.58 8.01
C TYR A 48 -9.04 -1.02 7.83
N MET A 49 -9.83 -1.00 8.91
CA MET A 49 -11.18 -0.41 8.87
C MET A 49 -11.11 1.06 8.48
N ARG A 50 -10.17 1.81 9.06
CA ARG A 50 -9.94 3.22 8.73
C ARG A 50 -9.60 3.41 7.26
N ALA A 51 -8.67 2.63 6.72
CA ALA A 51 -8.29 2.70 5.30
C ALA A 51 -9.48 2.42 4.35
N ILE A 52 -10.35 1.46 4.72
CA ILE A 52 -11.56 1.16 3.95
C ILE A 52 -12.53 2.34 3.94
N GLU A 53 -12.72 2.98 5.10
CA GLU A 53 -13.55 4.19 5.26
C GLU A 53 -12.98 5.37 4.46
N GLU A 54 -11.66 5.52 4.40
CA GLU A 54 -10.94 6.54 3.61
C GLU A 54 -10.97 6.26 2.10
N GLY A 55 -11.53 5.14 1.67
CA GLY A 55 -11.75 4.83 0.26
C GLY A 55 -10.68 3.96 -0.40
N ALA A 56 -9.85 3.24 0.37
CA ALA A 56 -8.86 2.31 -0.17
C ALA A 56 -9.54 1.22 -1.04
N ASP A 57 -9.07 1.03 -2.28
CA ASP A 57 -9.57 -0.05 -3.12
C ASP A 57 -9.06 -1.41 -2.64
N PHE A 58 -7.84 -1.41 -2.10
CA PHE A 58 -7.18 -2.56 -1.55
C PHE A 58 -6.56 -2.23 -0.19
N ILE A 59 -6.64 -3.15 0.75
CA ILE A 59 -5.82 -3.12 1.96
C ILE A 59 -4.62 -4.04 1.75
N GLU A 60 -3.42 -3.61 2.13
CA GLU A 60 -2.17 -4.36 1.99
C GLU A 60 -1.74 -4.91 3.35
N SER A 61 -1.15 -6.11 3.38
CA SER A 61 -0.69 -6.74 4.63
C SER A 61 0.55 -7.59 4.38
N ASP A 62 1.50 -7.55 5.30
CA ASP A 62 2.67 -8.41 5.36
C ASP A 62 2.37 -9.70 6.14
N VAL A 63 2.58 -10.87 5.53
CA VAL A 63 2.24 -12.16 6.17
C VAL A 63 3.47 -12.96 6.58
N GLN A 64 3.55 -13.21 7.89
CA GLN A 64 4.56 -14.02 8.59
C GLN A 64 3.90 -15.29 9.18
N ALA A 65 4.68 -16.14 9.87
CA ALA A 65 4.16 -17.29 10.58
C ALA A 65 4.69 -17.42 12.01
N THR A 66 3.81 -17.84 12.91
CA THR A 66 4.12 -18.17 14.31
C THR A 66 4.78 -19.54 14.42
N LYS A 67 5.38 -19.82 15.59
CA LYS A 67 5.97 -21.12 15.95
C LYS A 67 5.02 -22.30 15.77
N ASP A 68 3.76 -22.11 16.13
CA ASP A 68 2.67 -23.09 16.01
C ASP A 68 2.01 -23.10 14.62
N GLY A 69 2.59 -22.37 13.65
CA GLY A 69 2.24 -22.46 12.24
C GLY A 69 0.99 -21.68 11.84
N VAL A 70 0.58 -20.68 12.64
CA VAL A 70 -0.50 -19.75 12.29
C VAL A 70 0.07 -18.58 11.51
N LEU A 71 -0.62 -18.16 10.45
CA LEU A 71 -0.21 -16.97 9.69
C LEU A 71 -0.73 -15.70 10.36
N VAL A 72 0.17 -14.72 10.53
CA VAL A 72 -0.10 -13.43 11.20
C VAL A 72 0.35 -12.27 10.33
N CYS A 73 -0.28 -11.13 10.57
CA CYS A 73 -0.05 -9.87 9.88
C CYS A 73 1.02 -9.06 10.62
N ALA A 74 2.21 -8.95 10.03
CA ALA A 74 3.36 -8.22 10.58
C ALA A 74 4.45 -8.01 9.52
N HIS A 75 4.95 -6.77 9.42
CA HIS A 75 6.00 -6.42 8.46
C HIS A 75 7.36 -7.04 8.80
N ASP A 76 7.87 -6.76 10.00
CA ASP A 76 9.19 -7.20 10.40
C ASP A 76 9.17 -8.64 10.94
N VAL A 77 10.29 -9.35 10.81
CA VAL A 77 10.45 -10.69 11.40
C VAL A 77 10.59 -10.63 12.93
N ILE A 78 10.88 -9.46 13.48
CA ILE A 78 10.99 -9.18 14.91
C ILE A 78 9.85 -8.28 15.40
N LEU A 79 9.50 -8.42 16.68
CA LEU A 79 8.39 -7.72 17.33
C LEU A 79 8.78 -6.38 17.96
N ASP A 80 10.08 -6.09 18.06
CA ASP A 80 10.66 -5.05 18.91
C ASP A 80 10.10 -3.64 18.65
N ASP A 81 9.94 -3.27 17.38
CA ASP A 81 9.58 -1.91 16.97
C ASP A 81 8.07 -1.67 16.88
N THR A 82 7.28 -2.74 16.70
CA THR A 82 5.84 -2.65 16.46
C THR A 82 4.98 -3.17 17.61
N THR A 83 5.59 -3.66 18.70
CA THR A 83 4.85 -4.16 19.87
C THR A 83 5.46 -3.74 21.22
N ASP A 84 4.76 -4.04 22.31
CA ASP A 84 5.20 -3.91 23.70
C ASP A 84 6.06 -5.10 24.19
N ILE A 85 6.55 -5.99 23.32
CA ILE A 85 7.29 -7.21 23.69
C ILE A 85 8.42 -6.99 24.71
N ALA A 86 9.11 -5.85 24.64
CA ALA A 86 10.20 -5.53 25.56
C ALA A 86 9.74 -5.26 27.01
N GLU A 87 8.45 -5.01 27.22
CA GLU A 87 7.84 -4.78 28.53
C GLU A 87 7.42 -6.10 29.22
N HIS A 88 7.35 -7.19 28.45
CA HIS A 88 6.98 -8.53 28.92
C HIS A 88 8.18 -9.31 29.48
N LYS A 89 8.35 -9.29 30.80
CA LYS A 89 9.49 -9.92 31.50
C LYS A 89 9.54 -11.44 31.31
N GLU A 90 8.40 -12.09 31.18
CA GLU A 90 8.27 -13.51 30.90
C GLU A 90 8.90 -13.91 29.56
N PHE A 91 9.07 -12.96 28.64
CA PHE A 91 9.70 -13.16 27.34
C PHE A 91 11.14 -12.68 27.30
N ALA A 92 11.72 -12.15 28.39
CA ALA A 92 13.07 -11.58 28.38
C ALA A 92 14.13 -12.53 27.80
N ASP A 93 14.06 -13.82 28.15
CA ASP A 93 14.99 -14.86 27.70
C ASP A 93 14.76 -15.34 26.25
N ARG A 94 13.76 -14.77 25.56
CA ARG A 94 13.42 -15.12 24.16
C ARG A 94 14.13 -14.25 23.13
N LYS A 95 14.87 -13.23 23.56
CA LYS A 95 15.67 -12.41 22.65
C LYS A 95 16.83 -13.24 22.11
N THR A 96 16.93 -13.36 20.79
CA THR A 96 17.94 -14.19 20.13
C THR A 96 18.51 -13.49 18.91
N THR A 97 19.51 -14.10 18.26
CA THR A 97 20.11 -13.62 17.02
C THR A 97 19.95 -14.65 15.92
N TYR A 98 19.40 -14.23 14.77
CA TYR A 98 19.35 -15.03 13.55
C TYR A 98 19.96 -14.28 12.37
N VAL A 99 20.32 -15.04 11.33
CA VAL A 99 20.68 -14.48 10.02
C VAL A 99 19.40 -14.34 9.20
N VAL A 100 19.01 -13.11 8.89
CA VAL A 100 17.85 -12.79 8.07
C VAL A 100 18.35 -12.03 6.86
N GLN A 101 18.07 -12.55 5.66
CA GLN A 101 18.54 -11.96 4.39
C GLN A 101 20.05 -11.65 4.38
N GLY A 102 20.86 -12.52 5.00
CA GLY A 102 22.32 -12.37 5.08
C GLY A 102 22.82 -11.44 6.19
N VAL A 103 21.94 -10.84 6.98
CA VAL A 103 22.30 -9.91 8.07
C VAL A 103 22.02 -10.55 9.44
N ASN A 104 22.96 -10.41 10.37
CA ASN A 104 22.73 -10.79 11.77
C ASN A 104 21.73 -9.80 12.39
N MET A 105 20.58 -10.31 12.78
CA MET A 105 19.51 -9.55 13.42
C MET A 105 19.26 -10.11 14.82
N THR A 106 19.18 -9.21 15.81
CA THR A 106 18.95 -9.57 17.21
C THR A 106 17.63 -8.96 17.68
N GLY A 107 16.70 -9.77 18.17
CA GLY A 107 15.37 -9.31 18.57
C GLY A 107 14.47 -10.46 19.03
N TYR A 108 13.18 -10.18 19.15
CA TYR A 108 12.14 -11.16 19.48
C TYR A 108 11.45 -11.61 18.19
N PHE A 109 11.83 -12.78 17.68
CA PHE A 109 11.38 -13.24 16.37
C PHE A 109 9.99 -13.87 16.40
N ILE A 110 9.11 -13.49 15.48
CA ILE A 110 7.74 -14.02 15.37
C ILE A 110 7.72 -15.56 15.31
N VAL A 111 8.67 -16.16 14.59
CA VAL A 111 8.78 -17.63 14.42
C VAL A 111 9.06 -18.38 15.73
N ASP A 112 9.44 -17.67 16.80
CA ASP A 112 9.67 -18.26 18.11
C ASP A 112 8.41 -18.23 19.00
N PHE A 113 7.41 -17.41 18.69
CA PHE A 113 6.21 -17.27 19.53
C PHE A 113 5.03 -18.03 18.95
N THR A 114 4.22 -18.60 19.82
CA THR A 114 2.90 -19.15 19.48
C THR A 114 1.90 -18.03 19.22
N LEU A 115 0.80 -18.32 18.53
CA LEU A 115 -0.26 -17.34 18.36
C LEU A 115 -0.80 -16.83 19.70
N GLU A 116 -0.95 -17.72 20.68
CA GLU A 116 -1.47 -17.36 22.01
C GLU A 116 -0.57 -16.31 22.69
N GLU A 117 0.75 -16.50 22.65
CA GLU A 117 1.73 -15.53 23.14
C GLU A 117 1.66 -14.22 22.35
N LEU A 118 1.59 -14.27 21.01
CA LEU A 118 1.50 -13.04 20.21
C LEU A 118 0.21 -12.25 20.47
N LYS A 119 -0.90 -12.93 20.80
CA LYS A 119 -2.17 -12.29 21.15
C LYS A 119 -2.15 -11.61 22.53
N SER A 120 -1.19 -11.93 23.40
CA SER A 120 -1.02 -11.20 24.66
C SER A 120 -0.39 -9.83 24.47
N LEU A 121 0.39 -9.63 23.40
CA LEU A 121 1.09 -8.37 23.09
C LEU A 121 0.14 -7.28 22.59
N ARG A 122 0.59 -6.04 22.68
CA ARG A 122 -0.08 -4.87 22.10
C ARG A 122 0.80 -4.16 21.08
N THR A 123 0.19 -3.79 19.97
CA THR A 123 0.84 -3.08 18.89
C THR A 123 1.10 -1.62 19.27
N LYS A 124 2.16 -1.04 18.71
CA LYS A 124 2.52 0.37 18.85
C LYS A 124 2.98 0.95 17.51
N GLN A 125 3.01 2.27 17.42
CA GLN A 125 3.63 2.99 16.32
C GLN A 125 5.15 2.76 16.31
N SER A 126 5.66 2.36 15.15
CA SER A 126 7.10 2.17 14.89
C SER A 126 7.86 3.49 14.75
N TYR A 127 7.15 4.58 14.43
CA TYR A 127 7.75 5.90 14.20
C TYR A 127 7.31 6.92 15.23
N SER A 128 8.28 7.53 15.92
CA SER A 128 8.05 8.52 16.97
C SER A 128 7.37 9.81 16.50
N PHE A 129 7.42 10.13 15.20
CA PHE A 129 6.73 11.28 14.62
C PHE A 129 5.25 11.05 14.31
N ARG A 130 4.80 9.78 14.33
CA ARG A 130 3.39 9.42 14.15
C ARG A 130 2.64 9.54 15.46
N ASP A 131 1.31 9.53 15.37
CA ASP A 131 0.46 9.66 16.54
C ASP A 131 0.56 8.45 17.48
N GLN A 132 1.07 8.68 18.69
CA GLN A 132 1.33 7.63 19.68
C GLN A 132 0.10 7.27 20.52
N GLN A 133 -1.02 7.99 20.40
CA GLN A 133 -2.18 7.83 21.31
C GLN A 133 -2.80 6.43 21.28
N TYR A 134 -2.58 5.68 20.20
CA TYR A 134 -3.15 4.36 19.96
C TYR A 134 -2.22 3.20 20.36
N ASN A 135 -1.04 3.49 20.91
CA ASN A 135 -0.14 2.47 21.41
C ASN A 135 -0.78 1.68 22.55
N GLY A 136 -0.54 0.37 22.61
CA GLY A 136 -1.02 -0.46 23.72
C GLY A 136 -2.49 -0.90 23.60
N GLN A 137 -3.21 -0.48 22.56
CA GLN A 137 -4.67 -0.68 22.48
C GLN A 137 -5.09 -1.93 21.70
N PHE A 138 -4.31 -2.34 20.69
CA PHE A 138 -4.73 -3.36 19.73
C PHE A 138 -3.77 -4.57 19.73
N PRO A 139 -4.27 -5.79 19.56
CA PRO A 139 -3.43 -6.98 19.41
C PRO A 139 -2.97 -7.17 17.96
N ILE A 140 -1.94 -7.99 17.77
CA ILE A 140 -1.59 -8.55 16.46
C ILE A 140 -2.78 -9.34 15.90
N ILE A 141 -3.00 -9.29 14.59
CA ILE A 141 -4.07 -10.03 13.91
C ILE A 141 -3.51 -11.20 13.10
N THR A 142 -4.35 -12.22 12.91
CA THR A 142 -4.09 -13.35 12.03
C THR A 142 -4.45 -13.01 10.59
N PHE A 143 -3.89 -13.76 9.64
CA PHE A 143 -4.25 -13.61 8.24
C PHE A 143 -5.74 -13.91 7.97
N ASP A 144 -6.34 -14.84 8.71
CA ASP A 144 -7.78 -15.11 8.71
C ASP A 144 -8.61 -13.89 9.14
N GLU A 145 -8.18 -13.18 10.19
CA GLU A 145 -8.85 -11.97 10.68
C GLU A 145 -8.71 -10.82 9.67
N TYR A 146 -7.53 -10.63 9.08
CA TYR A 146 -7.30 -9.65 8.01
C TYR A 146 -8.23 -9.87 6.81
N ILE A 147 -8.33 -11.11 6.32
CA ILE A 147 -9.25 -11.46 5.22
C ILE A 147 -10.70 -11.15 5.60
N SER A 148 -11.08 -11.48 6.84
CA SER A 148 -12.44 -11.22 7.32
C SER A 148 -12.80 -9.74 7.29
N ILE A 149 -11.85 -8.83 7.59
CA ILE A 149 -12.08 -7.38 7.50
C ILE A 149 -12.46 -6.96 6.07
N ALA A 150 -11.74 -7.44 5.05
CA ALA A 150 -12.06 -7.13 3.65
C ALA A 150 -13.41 -7.74 3.23
N LEU A 151 -13.70 -8.97 3.66
CA LEU A 151 -14.97 -9.65 3.38
C LEU A 151 -16.17 -9.02 4.08
N ASP A 152 -15.98 -8.36 5.22
CA ASP A 152 -17.05 -7.68 5.96
C ASP A 152 -17.24 -6.21 5.53
N ALA A 153 -16.36 -5.68 4.67
CA ALA A 153 -16.45 -4.32 4.15
C ALA A 153 -17.79 -4.04 3.45
N PRO A 154 -18.35 -2.82 3.55
CA PRO A 154 -19.66 -2.46 2.98
C PRO A 154 -19.67 -2.39 1.45
N ARG A 155 -18.49 -2.44 0.81
CA ARG A 155 -18.28 -2.51 -0.63
C ARG A 155 -17.27 -3.60 -0.95
N VAL A 156 -17.08 -3.91 -2.23
CA VAL A 156 -15.95 -4.74 -2.64
C VAL A 156 -14.66 -4.00 -2.34
N VAL A 157 -13.85 -4.58 -1.47
CA VAL A 157 -12.47 -4.16 -1.14
C VAL A 157 -11.58 -5.34 -1.47
N GLY A 158 -10.52 -5.09 -2.22
CA GLY A 158 -9.54 -6.12 -2.50
C GLY A 158 -8.52 -6.29 -1.39
N ILE A 159 -7.84 -7.43 -1.39
CA ILE A 159 -6.68 -7.66 -0.51
C ILE A 159 -5.39 -7.66 -1.33
N TYR A 160 -4.30 -7.25 -0.70
CA TYR A 160 -2.98 -7.17 -1.31
C TYR A 160 -1.90 -7.77 -0.39
N PRO A 161 -2.01 -9.05 0.00
CA PRO A 161 -1.07 -9.65 0.95
C PRO A 161 0.31 -9.96 0.34
N GLU A 162 1.35 -9.69 1.13
CA GLU A 162 2.74 -10.05 0.88
C GLU A 162 3.11 -11.38 1.56
N ILE A 163 3.77 -12.28 0.83
CA ILE A 163 4.49 -13.41 1.43
C ILE A 163 5.84 -12.87 1.92
N LYS A 164 5.97 -12.67 3.24
CA LYS A 164 7.12 -12.03 3.86
C LYS A 164 8.19 -13.04 4.24
N ASN A 165 9.43 -12.74 3.86
CA ASN A 165 10.63 -13.53 4.18
C ASN A 165 10.46 -15.07 4.08
N PRO A 166 9.90 -15.62 2.99
CA PRO A 166 9.61 -17.04 2.87
C PRO A 166 10.82 -17.95 3.13
N VAL A 167 12.04 -17.55 2.77
CA VAL A 167 13.25 -18.36 3.06
C VAL A 167 13.46 -18.50 4.56
N PHE A 168 13.40 -17.40 5.30
CA PHE A 168 13.56 -17.40 6.75
C PHE A 168 12.41 -18.20 7.40
N VAL A 169 11.16 -17.85 7.10
CA VAL A 169 10.00 -18.53 7.70
C VAL A 169 10.02 -20.04 7.43
N ASN A 170 10.32 -20.47 6.21
CA ASN A 170 10.38 -21.90 5.86
C ASN A 170 11.53 -22.65 6.53
N ASN A 171 12.59 -21.96 6.96
CA ASN A 171 13.66 -22.59 7.73
C ASN A 171 13.23 -22.85 9.17
N HIS A 172 12.44 -21.97 9.76
CA HIS A 172 12.10 -21.99 11.19
C HIS A 172 10.74 -22.62 11.51
N VAL A 173 9.75 -22.48 10.63
CA VAL A 173 8.39 -23.01 10.83
C VAL A 173 8.15 -24.21 9.92
N LYS A 174 7.64 -25.30 10.47
CA LYS A 174 7.37 -26.55 9.74
C LYS A 174 5.90 -26.91 9.83
N TRP A 175 5.30 -27.21 8.69
CA TRP A 175 3.93 -27.70 8.62
C TRP A 175 3.89 -29.19 8.25
N PRO A 176 2.83 -29.92 8.67
CA PRO A 176 2.65 -31.32 8.31
C PRO A 176 2.67 -31.54 6.79
N GLY A 177 3.26 -32.67 6.37
CA GLY A 177 3.35 -33.04 4.96
C GLY A 177 4.41 -32.28 4.17
N GLY A 178 5.36 -31.60 4.84
CA GLY A 178 6.43 -30.86 4.17
C GLY A 178 5.97 -29.55 3.53
N LYS A 179 4.80 -29.05 3.95
CA LYS A 179 4.25 -27.78 3.49
C LYS A 179 5.13 -26.61 3.93
N LYS A 180 5.10 -25.57 3.10
CA LYS A 180 5.79 -24.29 3.27
C LYS A 180 4.81 -23.17 3.60
N LEU A 181 5.34 -21.99 3.90
CA LEU A 181 4.59 -20.75 4.06
C LEU A 181 3.65 -20.52 2.87
N GLU A 182 4.16 -20.71 1.65
CA GLU A 182 3.41 -20.56 0.41
C GLU A 182 2.17 -21.45 0.34
N ASP A 183 2.29 -22.71 0.74
CA ASP A 183 1.18 -23.66 0.74
C ASP A 183 0.10 -23.20 1.71
N LYS A 184 0.50 -22.82 2.92
CA LYS A 184 -0.42 -22.34 3.97
C LYS A 184 -1.11 -21.05 3.57
N PHE A 185 -0.36 -20.14 2.98
CA PHE A 185 -0.86 -18.86 2.49
C PHE A 185 -1.94 -19.07 1.42
N VAL A 186 -1.65 -19.91 0.41
CA VAL A 186 -2.62 -20.21 -0.66
C VAL A 186 -3.81 -21.02 -0.15
N GLU A 187 -3.61 -21.95 0.78
CA GLU A 187 -4.70 -22.71 1.43
C GLU A 187 -5.69 -21.79 2.12
N ILE A 188 -5.22 -20.77 2.85
CA ILE A 188 -6.08 -19.79 3.52
C ILE A 188 -6.83 -18.94 2.48
N LEU A 189 -6.14 -18.43 1.45
CA LEU A 189 -6.81 -17.69 0.37
C LEU A 189 -7.93 -18.52 -0.29
N LYS A 190 -7.67 -19.79 -0.60
CA LYS A 190 -8.67 -20.72 -1.17
C LYS A 190 -9.81 -21.01 -0.20
N LYS A 191 -9.52 -21.19 1.09
CA LYS A 191 -10.53 -21.38 2.14
C LYS A 191 -11.54 -20.24 2.15
N TYR A 192 -11.10 -19.01 1.91
CA TYR A 192 -11.98 -17.83 1.81
C TYR A 192 -12.50 -17.53 0.40
N GLY A 193 -12.22 -18.39 -0.58
CA GLY A 193 -12.78 -18.30 -1.93
C GLY A 193 -12.03 -17.39 -2.90
N TYR A 194 -10.85 -16.87 -2.54
CA TYR A 194 -10.04 -16.06 -3.46
C TYR A 194 -9.50 -16.92 -4.61
N LYS A 195 -9.81 -16.52 -5.83
CA LYS A 195 -9.45 -17.20 -7.08
C LYS A 195 -9.68 -16.27 -8.27
N GLY A 196 -9.23 -16.71 -9.44
CA GLY A 196 -9.51 -16.05 -10.70
C GLY A 196 -8.33 -15.19 -11.16
N ASP A 197 -8.13 -15.20 -12.47
CA ASP A 197 -7.13 -14.39 -13.14
C ASP A 197 -7.48 -12.90 -13.03
N TYR A 198 -6.48 -12.03 -13.18
CA TYR A 198 -6.69 -10.59 -13.14
C TYR A 198 -7.81 -10.15 -14.07
N MET A 199 -8.72 -9.31 -13.57
CA MET A 199 -9.90 -8.79 -14.29
C MET A 199 -10.93 -9.85 -14.74
N SER A 200 -10.77 -11.10 -14.36
CA SER A 200 -11.81 -12.12 -14.57
C SER A 200 -13.06 -11.82 -13.73
N LYS A 201 -14.20 -12.39 -14.13
CA LYS A 201 -15.47 -12.23 -13.38
C LYS A 201 -15.37 -12.71 -11.93
N GLU A 202 -14.58 -13.76 -11.67
CA GLU A 202 -14.39 -14.29 -10.32
C GLU A 202 -13.49 -13.35 -9.51
N TRP A 203 -12.40 -12.87 -10.11
CA TRP A 203 -11.51 -11.90 -9.46
C TRP A 203 -12.22 -10.59 -9.11
N LEU A 204 -13.08 -10.07 -9.99
CA LEU A 204 -13.83 -8.83 -9.74
C LEU A 204 -14.84 -8.93 -8.58
N LYS A 205 -15.29 -10.13 -8.23
CA LYS A 205 -16.16 -10.34 -7.07
C LYS A 205 -15.39 -10.28 -5.75
N GLN A 206 -14.15 -10.77 -5.75
CA GLN A 206 -13.33 -10.86 -4.56
C GLN A 206 -11.85 -10.62 -4.91
N PRO A 207 -11.47 -9.35 -5.16
CA PRO A 207 -10.17 -9.02 -5.74
C PRO A 207 -9.03 -9.35 -4.78
N ALA A 208 -8.00 -10.01 -5.27
CA ALA A 208 -6.75 -10.21 -4.54
C ALA A 208 -5.56 -10.13 -5.47
N PHE A 209 -4.45 -9.58 -4.98
CA PHE A 209 -3.13 -9.83 -5.55
C PHE A 209 -2.26 -10.48 -4.49
N VAL A 210 -1.23 -11.20 -4.92
CA VAL A 210 -0.19 -11.71 -4.03
C VAL A 210 1.13 -11.06 -4.40
N GLN A 211 1.85 -10.53 -3.42
CA GLN A 211 3.14 -9.91 -3.66
C GLN A 211 4.26 -10.61 -2.87
N SER A 212 5.50 -10.50 -3.34
CA SER A 212 6.69 -10.96 -2.62
C SER A 212 7.95 -10.41 -3.28
N PHE A 213 8.99 -10.20 -2.48
CA PHE A 213 10.37 -9.96 -2.94
C PHE A 213 11.08 -11.25 -3.38
N ALA A 214 10.54 -12.43 -3.05
CA ALA A 214 11.09 -13.74 -3.40
C ALA A 214 10.48 -14.25 -4.73
N PRO A 215 11.15 -14.09 -5.89
CA PRO A 215 10.64 -14.57 -7.17
C PRO A 215 10.35 -16.08 -7.18
N SER A 216 11.14 -16.90 -6.46
CA SER A 216 10.88 -18.35 -6.38
C SER A 216 9.58 -18.67 -5.67
N SER A 217 9.18 -17.87 -4.67
CA SER A 217 7.90 -17.98 -3.97
C SER A 217 6.74 -17.70 -4.92
N LEU A 218 6.84 -16.62 -5.71
CA LEU A 218 5.84 -16.30 -6.74
C LEU A 218 5.76 -17.37 -7.83
N ILE A 219 6.89 -17.88 -8.30
CA ILE A 219 6.92 -18.97 -9.29
C ILE A 219 6.26 -20.22 -8.70
N TYR A 220 6.58 -20.58 -7.46
CA TYR A 220 6.03 -21.74 -6.78
C TYR A 220 4.50 -21.69 -6.68
N ILE A 221 3.94 -20.56 -6.20
CA ILE A 221 2.49 -20.42 -6.04
C ILE A 221 1.72 -20.35 -7.36
N SER A 222 2.38 -20.14 -8.51
CA SER A 222 1.73 -20.20 -9.84
C SER A 222 1.07 -21.55 -10.10
N ASN A 223 1.64 -22.62 -9.55
CA ASN A 223 1.09 -23.97 -9.69
C ASN A 223 -0.07 -24.22 -8.71
N LEU A 224 -0.25 -23.34 -7.72
CA LEU A 224 -1.22 -23.49 -6.65
C LEU A 224 -2.44 -22.58 -6.84
N THR A 225 -2.28 -21.41 -7.43
CA THR A 225 -3.35 -20.43 -7.62
C THR A 225 -3.16 -19.60 -8.89
N ASN A 226 -4.27 -19.19 -9.50
CA ASN A 226 -4.29 -18.26 -10.64
C ASN A 226 -4.49 -16.80 -10.22
N LEU A 227 -4.45 -16.52 -8.91
CA LEU A 227 -4.49 -15.15 -8.43
C LEU A 227 -3.33 -14.34 -9.00
N PRO A 228 -3.57 -13.08 -9.39
CA PRO A 228 -2.52 -12.26 -9.98
C PRO A 228 -1.43 -11.93 -8.97
N LYS A 229 -0.19 -12.01 -9.44
CA LYS A 229 1.00 -11.80 -8.62
C LYS A 229 1.78 -10.57 -9.02
N ILE A 230 2.42 -9.94 -8.04
CA ILE A 230 3.26 -8.76 -8.21
C ILE A 230 4.65 -9.07 -7.67
N PHE A 231 5.66 -8.93 -8.52
CA PHE A 231 7.05 -9.10 -8.12
C PHE A 231 7.61 -7.81 -7.53
N LEU A 232 7.90 -7.82 -6.23
CA LEU A 232 8.47 -6.66 -5.54
C LEU A 232 9.96 -6.53 -5.84
N ILE A 233 10.41 -5.30 -6.05
CA ILE A 233 11.80 -4.97 -6.34
C ILE A 233 12.25 -3.91 -5.34
N ASP A 234 13.27 -4.26 -4.57
CA ASP A 234 13.81 -3.38 -3.53
C ASP A 234 14.81 -2.37 -4.14
N ASP A 235 15.61 -1.71 -3.29
CA ASP A 235 16.63 -0.77 -3.72
C ASP A 235 17.73 -1.38 -4.59
N LEU A 236 18.57 -0.51 -5.16
CA LEU A 236 19.63 -0.89 -6.12
C LEU A 236 20.71 -1.82 -5.54
N THR A 237 20.80 -1.92 -4.22
CA THR A 237 21.83 -2.61 -3.45
C THR A 237 21.34 -3.89 -2.76
N ILE A 238 20.02 -4.07 -2.65
CA ILE A 238 19.43 -5.26 -2.05
C ILE A 238 19.28 -6.37 -3.08
N TYR A 239 19.75 -7.56 -2.70
CA TYR A 239 19.64 -8.78 -3.50
C TYR A 239 18.36 -9.52 -3.13
N THR A 240 17.77 -10.24 -4.08
CA THR A 240 16.62 -11.13 -3.80
C THR A 240 17.02 -12.18 -2.76
N GLU A 241 16.21 -12.39 -1.72
CA GLU A 241 16.58 -13.24 -0.59
C GLU A 241 16.72 -14.74 -0.91
N ASP A 242 16.08 -15.21 -1.97
CA ASP A 242 15.96 -16.62 -2.36
C ASP A 242 16.86 -17.01 -3.55
N THR A 243 17.06 -16.09 -4.49
CA THR A 243 17.86 -16.33 -5.70
C THR A 243 19.19 -15.61 -5.72
N ASN A 244 19.46 -14.74 -4.74
CA ASN A 244 20.67 -13.92 -4.64
C ASN A 244 21.01 -13.16 -5.94
N GLN A 245 19.98 -12.61 -6.59
CA GLN A 245 20.10 -11.80 -7.81
C GLN A 245 20.08 -10.32 -7.46
N SER A 246 20.92 -9.55 -8.16
CA SER A 246 20.99 -8.10 -8.02
C SER A 246 19.81 -7.40 -8.69
N TYR A 247 19.57 -6.13 -8.31
CA TYR A 247 18.62 -5.24 -8.97
C TYR A 247 18.79 -5.23 -10.51
N TRP A 248 20.03 -5.17 -11.00
CA TRP A 248 20.31 -5.09 -12.44
C TRP A 248 19.93 -6.37 -13.20
N GLU A 249 20.07 -7.52 -12.54
CA GLU A 249 19.67 -8.80 -13.12
C GLU A 249 18.14 -8.89 -13.19
N ILE A 250 17.46 -8.62 -12.07
CA ILE A 250 16.00 -8.77 -11.96
C ILE A 250 15.21 -7.70 -12.72
N THR A 251 15.87 -6.59 -13.09
CA THR A 251 15.29 -5.54 -13.94
C THR A 251 15.77 -5.60 -15.38
N SER A 252 16.58 -6.58 -15.77
CA SER A 252 17.02 -6.75 -17.17
C SER A 252 15.87 -7.17 -18.08
N ASP A 253 15.95 -6.83 -19.38
CA ASP A 253 14.96 -7.24 -20.38
C ASP A 253 14.78 -8.77 -20.44
N LYS A 254 15.89 -9.51 -20.30
CA LYS A 254 15.85 -10.98 -20.21
C LYS A 254 15.01 -11.45 -19.02
N TYR A 255 15.16 -10.81 -17.87
CA TYR A 255 14.43 -11.18 -16.66
C TYR A 255 12.98 -10.74 -16.71
N LEU A 256 12.68 -9.52 -17.18
CA LEU A 256 11.31 -9.05 -17.40
C LEU A 256 10.55 -9.95 -18.37
N ASN A 257 11.23 -10.43 -19.43
CA ASN A 257 10.66 -11.39 -20.35
C ASN A 257 10.38 -12.77 -19.72
N PHE A 258 11.19 -13.18 -18.74
CA PHE A 258 11.02 -14.44 -18.01
C PHE A 258 9.90 -14.34 -16.96
N ILE A 259 9.94 -13.31 -16.12
CA ILE A 259 9.05 -13.21 -14.96
C ILE A 259 7.59 -12.92 -15.35
N LYS A 260 7.36 -12.31 -16.52
CA LYS A 260 6.00 -12.01 -17.03
C LYS A 260 5.10 -13.24 -17.20
N ASP A 261 5.68 -14.44 -17.32
CA ASP A 261 4.92 -15.67 -17.41
C ASP A 261 4.30 -16.07 -16.06
N TYR A 262 4.77 -15.45 -14.96
CA TYR A 262 4.34 -15.75 -13.60
C TYR A 262 3.65 -14.57 -12.92
N VAL A 263 3.93 -13.32 -13.31
CA VAL A 263 3.40 -12.13 -12.63
C VAL A 263 2.67 -11.21 -13.60
N VAL A 264 1.68 -10.47 -13.09
CA VAL A 264 0.95 -9.47 -13.89
C VAL A 264 1.58 -8.07 -13.78
N GLY A 265 2.55 -7.90 -12.89
CA GLY A 265 3.21 -6.64 -12.66
C GLY A 265 4.42 -6.73 -11.73
N ILE A 266 5.11 -5.60 -11.63
CA ILE A 266 6.22 -5.38 -10.71
C ILE A 266 5.86 -4.27 -9.71
N GLY A 267 6.41 -4.37 -8.51
CA GLY A 267 6.31 -3.35 -7.48
C GLY A 267 7.66 -2.85 -7.02
N PRO A 268 8.30 -1.94 -7.80
CA PRO A 268 9.61 -1.43 -7.47
C PRO A 268 9.54 -0.36 -6.37
N TRP A 269 10.60 -0.25 -5.57
CA TRP A 269 10.78 0.87 -4.67
C TRP A 269 10.85 2.18 -5.45
N LYS A 270 10.12 3.21 -5.02
CA LYS A 270 9.92 4.45 -5.79
C LYS A 270 11.23 5.12 -6.24
N ASP A 271 12.28 5.05 -5.43
CA ASP A 271 13.55 5.74 -5.70
C ASP A 271 14.37 5.02 -6.81
N THR A 272 13.96 3.82 -7.21
CA THR A 272 14.49 3.12 -8.41
C THR A 272 13.82 3.58 -9.71
N ILE A 273 12.64 4.21 -9.61
CA ILE A 273 11.96 4.84 -10.75
C ILE A 273 12.38 6.30 -10.86
N ILE A 274 12.27 7.06 -9.77
CA ILE A 274 12.62 8.49 -9.73
C ILE A 274 13.44 8.73 -8.47
N TYR A 275 14.76 8.77 -8.61
CA TYR A 275 15.64 9.08 -7.48
C TYR A 275 15.59 10.58 -7.14
N VAL A 276 15.82 10.89 -5.86
CA VAL A 276 15.86 12.28 -5.36
C VAL A 276 17.30 12.62 -4.99
N SER A 277 17.85 13.65 -5.62
CA SER A 277 19.17 14.21 -5.29
C SER A 277 19.05 15.68 -4.93
N GLU A 278 19.73 16.12 -3.88
CA GLU A 278 19.70 17.53 -3.41
C GLU A 278 18.28 18.12 -3.21
N ASN A 279 17.31 17.28 -2.87
CA ASN A 279 15.87 17.60 -2.74
C ASN A 279 15.14 17.89 -4.06
N TYR A 280 15.73 17.53 -5.20
CA TYR A 280 15.09 17.58 -6.51
C TYR A 280 14.86 16.17 -7.04
N MET A 281 13.64 15.94 -7.56
CA MET A 281 13.35 14.77 -8.38
C MET A 281 14.23 14.82 -9.62
N GLN A 282 14.80 13.67 -9.95
CA GLN A 282 15.68 13.52 -11.09
C GLN A 282 14.89 12.98 -12.27
N SER A 283 15.55 12.83 -13.42
CA SER A 283 14.93 12.20 -14.57
C SER A 283 14.48 10.77 -14.22
N PRO A 284 13.24 10.38 -14.54
CA PRO A 284 12.80 9.00 -14.34
C PRO A 284 13.68 8.01 -15.10
N THR A 285 13.89 6.83 -14.52
CA THR A 285 14.51 5.69 -15.21
C THR A 285 13.57 5.13 -16.28
N ASP A 286 14.10 4.28 -17.16
CA ASP A 286 13.31 3.62 -18.20
C ASP A 286 12.54 2.38 -17.70
N LEU A 287 12.66 2.02 -16.42
CA LEU A 287 12.12 0.77 -15.86
C LEU A 287 10.62 0.63 -16.11
N VAL A 288 9.85 1.71 -15.94
CA VAL A 288 8.40 1.70 -16.17
C VAL A 288 8.08 1.44 -17.64
N ALA A 289 8.80 2.11 -18.55
CA ALA A 289 8.60 1.94 -19.98
C ALA A 289 8.95 0.51 -20.43
N ARG A 290 10.05 -0.05 -19.91
CA ARG A 290 10.47 -1.43 -20.20
C ARG A 290 9.48 -2.45 -19.63
N ALA A 291 9.01 -2.28 -18.40
CA ALA A 291 7.97 -3.14 -17.82
C ALA A 291 6.69 -3.14 -18.66
N HIS A 292 6.22 -1.96 -19.08
CA HIS A 292 5.05 -1.85 -19.97
C HIS A 292 5.28 -2.51 -21.34
N ALA A 293 6.49 -2.47 -21.91
CA ALA A 293 6.82 -3.18 -23.15
C ALA A 293 6.66 -4.70 -23.02
N TYR A 294 6.84 -5.24 -21.80
CA TYR A 294 6.58 -6.64 -21.46
C TYR A 294 5.16 -6.92 -20.96
N LYS A 295 4.24 -5.93 -21.05
CA LYS A 295 2.85 -6.00 -20.56
C LYS A 295 2.73 -6.22 -19.05
N LEU A 296 3.75 -5.83 -18.29
CA LEU A 296 3.74 -5.84 -16.83
C LEU A 296 3.18 -4.53 -16.30
N GLN A 297 2.22 -4.58 -15.38
CA GLN A 297 1.80 -3.40 -14.64
C GLN A 297 2.89 -2.93 -13.68
N VAL A 298 2.92 -1.62 -13.38
CA VAL A 298 3.84 -1.08 -12.37
C VAL A 298 3.06 -0.49 -11.19
N ARG A 299 3.44 -0.91 -9.99
CA ARG A 299 2.85 -0.48 -8.71
C ARG A 299 3.93 -0.20 -7.68
N TRP A 300 4.44 1.01 -7.61
CA TRP A 300 5.56 1.26 -6.69
C TRP A 300 5.10 1.33 -5.23
N ALA A 301 5.96 0.83 -4.35
CA ALA A 301 5.80 0.90 -2.90
C ALA A 301 6.35 2.23 -2.34
N GLY A 302 5.67 2.77 -1.33
CA GLY A 302 6.03 4.02 -0.65
C GLY A 302 7.45 4.01 -0.10
N GLY A 303 8.10 5.18 -0.07
CA GLY A 303 9.46 5.32 0.43
C GLY A 303 9.61 6.47 1.41
N LYS A 304 10.35 6.17 2.50
CA LYS A 304 10.67 6.99 3.69
C LYS A 304 10.98 8.46 3.41
N ILE A 305 11.68 8.73 2.30
CA ILE A 305 12.28 10.04 2.00
C ILE A 305 11.24 11.09 1.58
N PHE A 306 10.10 10.70 1.00
CA PHE A 306 9.12 11.69 0.52
C PHE A 306 8.28 12.26 1.66
N GLU A 307 7.86 11.43 2.61
CA GLU A 307 7.08 11.87 3.77
C GLU A 307 7.88 12.85 4.63
N ASP A 308 9.13 12.52 4.96
CA ASP A 308 9.98 13.35 5.82
C ASP A 308 10.38 14.68 5.15
N LYS A 309 10.75 14.67 3.87
CA LYS A 309 11.24 15.89 3.20
C LYS A 309 10.11 16.81 2.75
N PHE A 310 8.99 16.27 2.30
CA PHE A 310 7.84 17.07 1.88
C PHE A 310 7.23 17.81 3.08
N VAL A 311 7.04 17.13 4.21
CA VAL A 311 6.56 17.73 5.46
C VAL A 311 7.51 18.81 5.99
N ASN A 312 8.83 18.60 5.89
CA ASN A 312 9.84 19.56 6.35
C ASN A 312 9.96 20.81 5.46
N ILE A 313 9.82 20.66 4.14
CA ILE A 313 9.82 21.80 3.20
C ILE A 313 8.58 22.68 3.44
N LEU A 314 7.40 22.08 3.63
CA LEU A 314 6.16 22.81 3.86
C LEU A 314 6.16 23.57 5.19
N LYS A 315 6.70 22.96 6.26
CA LYS A 315 6.90 23.62 7.57
C LYS A 315 7.86 24.80 7.48
N LYS A 316 8.95 24.69 6.70
CA LYS A 316 9.97 25.75 6.54
C LYS A 316 9.42 27.03 5.90
N TYR A 317 8.41 26.93 5.03
CA TYR A 317 7.81 28.08 4.35
C TYR A 317 6.48 28.55 4.95
N GLY A 318 6.14 28.09 6.18
CA GLY A 318 4.98 28.60 6.94
C GLY A 318 3.61 28.13 6.42
N TYR A 319 3.59 27.14 5.54
CA TYR A 319 2.38 26.63 4.92
C TYR A 319 1.68 25.58 5.82
N LYS A 320 0.40 25.80 6.11
CA LYS A 320 -0.49 24.86 6.81
C LYS A 320 -1.59 24.40 5.83
N GLY A 321 -1.61 23.14 5.42
CA GLY A 321 -2.60 22.59 4.47
C GLY A 321 -2.13 21.34 3.70
N THR A 322 -3.01 20.79 2.87
CA THR A 322 -2.85 19.56 2.06
C THR A 322 -2.24 19.83 0.68
N TYR A 323 -1.45 18.90 0.11
CA TYR A 323 -0.81 19.08 -1.21
C TYR A 323 -0.83 17.82 -2.07
N THR A 324 -0.85 18.01 -3.39
CA THR A 324 -1.08 16.98 -4.41
C THR A 324 0.00 17.04 -5.50
N LEU A 325 0.55 15.89 -5.91
CA LEU A 325 1.42 15.74 -7.09
C LEU A 325 0.59 15.41 -8.33
N LYS A 326 0.96 16.00 -9.48
CA LYS A 326 0.34 15.77 -10.78
C LYS A 326 1.40 15.27 -11.75
N ASP A 327 1.53 13.95 -11.92
CA ASP A 327 2.53 13.37 -12.82
C ASP A 327 1.92 12.79 -14.11
N GLY A 328 2.63 13.02 -15.23
CA GLY A 328 2.30 12.58 -16.58
C GLY A 328 2.64 11.12 -16.89
N LEU A 329 2.66 10.24 -15.90
CA LEU A 329 2.83 8.80 -16.09
C LEU A 329 1.49 8.17 -16.47
N LYS A 330 1.37 7.68 -17.71
CA LYS A 330 0.17 6.93 -18.13
C LYS A 330 0.14 5.58 -17.38
N GLN A 331 -0.95 5.33 -16.64
CA GLN A 331 -1.33 4.06 -16.01
C GLN A 331 -0.36 3.49 -14.96
N SER A 332 0.05 4.29 -13.99
CA SER A 332 0.69 3.77 -12.77
C SER A 332 -0.24 3.88 -11.55
N THR A 333 -0.13 2.89 -10.66
CA THR A 333 -0.99 2.78 -9.47
C THR A 333 -0.14 2.86 -8.20
N PHE A 334 -0.64 3.53 -7.15
CA PHE A 334 0.13 3.91 -5.96
C PHE A 334 -0.16 3.00 -4.76
N VAL A 335 0.88 2.56 -4.06
CA VAL A 335 0.79 2.00 -2.71
C VAL A 335 1.26 3.07 -1.73
N GLN A 336 0.34 3.60 -0.92
CA GLN A 336 0.59 4.78 -0.09
C GLN A 336 0.27 4.51 1.37
N SER A 337 1.05 5.14 2.26
CA SER A 337 0.71 5.32 3.67
C SER A 337 -0.49 6.26 3.78
N PHE A 338 -1.56 5.81 4.41
CA PHE A 338 -2.77 6.62 4.53
C PHE A 338 -2.61 7.59 5.70
N THR A 339 -2.85 8.86 5.39
CA THR A 339 -3.27 9.89 6.34
C THR A 339 -4.62 10.42 5.80
N PRO A 340 -5.46 11.09 6.61
CA PRO A 340 -6.79 11.57 6.20
C PRO A 340 -6.84 12.52 4.98
N THR A 341 -5.69 12.78 4.38
CA THR A 341 -5.41 13.78 3.35
C THR A 341 -5.03 13.22 1.98
N SER A 342 -5.01 11.89 1.79
CA SER A 342 -4.42 11.25 0.59
C SER A 342 -5.38 11.01 -0.61
N LEU A 343 -6.60 11.54 -0.60
CA LEU A 343 -7.51 11.41 -1.75
C LEU A 343 -7.12 12.36 -2.88
N ILE A 344 -6.50 11.84 -3.95
CA ILE A 344 -6.16 12.62 -5.14
C ILE A 344 -6.95 12.14 -6.37
N TYR A 345 -7.67 13.09 -6.97
CA TYR A 345 -8.39 12.97 -8.24
C TYR A 345 -7.41 13.09 -9.41
N VAL A 346 -7.33 12.08 -10.28
CA VAL A 346 -6.58 12.15 -11.54
C VAL A 346 -7.57 12.36 -12.70
N SER A 347 -7.70 13.60 -13.18
CA SER A 347 -8.40 13.89 -14.44
C SER A 347 -7.41 14.06 -15.59
N ASN A 348 -7.55 13.25 -16.64
CA ASN A 348 -6.83 13.41 -17.91
C ASN A 348 -7.17 14.76 -18.55
N LEU A 349 -6.21 15.69 -18.57
CA LEU A 349 -6.25 16.88 -19.43
C LEU A 349 -5.03 16.78 -20.33
N THR A 350 -5.25 16.42 -21.60
CA THR A 350 -4.17 16.10 -22.55
C THR A 350 -3.55 17.30 -23.25
N ASP A 351 -4.05 18.53 -23.11
CA ASP A 351 -3.67 19.60 -24.05
C ASP A 351 -3.46 21.01 -23.44
N LEU A 352 -2.95 21.12 -22.21
CA LEU A 352 -2.55 22.42 -21.63
C LEU A 352 -1.14 22.38 -21.00
N PRO A 353 -0.42 23.52 -20.95
CA PRO A 353 0.93 23.58 -20.39
C PRO A 353 0.94 23.07 -18.94
N LYS A 354 2.06 22.47 -18.54
CA LYS A 354 2.25 21.79 -17.24
C LYS A 354 2.05 22.78 -16.08
N VAL A 355 0.84 22.84 -15.53
CA VAL A 355 0.50 23.63 -14.33
C VAL A 355 0.45 22.70 -13.12
N LEU A 356 1.23 23.03 -12.08
CA LEU A 356 1.14 22.44 -10.75
C LEU A 356 -0.19 22.87 -10.11
N LEU A 357 -1.07 21.92 -9.83
CA LEU A 357 -2.34 22.18 -9.14
C LEU A 357 -2.18 21.83 -7.66
N ILE A 358 -2.38 22.81 -6.78
CA ILE A 358 -2.46 22.63 -5.34
C ILE A 358 -3.93 22.81 -4.95
N ALA A 359 -4.56 21.77 -4.43
CA ALA A 359 -5.91 21.85 -3.87
C ALA A 359 -5.83 22.04 -2.35
N ASP A 360 -6.36 23.16 -1.86
CA ASP A 360 -6.52 23.43 -0.43
C ASP A 360 -7.91 22.92 0.01
N THR A 361 -7.96 21.89 0.85
CA THR A 361 -9.21 21.27 1.31
C THR A 361 -9.71 21.84 2.64
N THR A 362 -9.29 23.04 3.04
CA THR A 362 -9.71 23.64 4.33
C THR A 362 -11.05 24.37 4.31
N VAL A 363 -11.80 24.39 3.20
CA VAL A 363 -13.14 24.99 3.19
C VAL A 363 -14.20 23.92 3.47
N PRO A 364 -15.00 24.05 4.55
CA PRO A 364 -16.07 23.10 4.82
C PRO A 364 -17.10 23.14 3.68
N THR A 365 -17.40 21.99 3.09
CA THR A 365 -18.55 21.84 2.21
C THR A 365 -19.81 22.04 3.05
N GLN A 366 -20.43 23.21 2.96
CA GLN A 366 -21.81 23.36 3.43
C GLN A 366 -22.72 22.60 2.47
N ASP A 367 -23.45 21.63 3.01
CA ASP A 367 -24.59 21.03 2.35
C ASP A 367 -25.58 22.14 2.00
N THR A 368 -25.65 22.47 0.71
CA THR A 368 -26.80 23.18 0.17
C THR A 368 -27.59 22.14 -0.63
N ASN A 369 -28.87 22.01 -0.30
CA ASN A 369 -29.82 21.01 -0.82
C ASN A 369 -30.13 21.14 -2.33
N GLN A 370 -29.21 21.68 -3.13
CA GLN A 370 -29.29 21.75 -4.59
C GLN A 370 -27.89 21.47 -5.13
N GLY A 371 -27.72 20.37 -5.86
CA GLY A 371 -26.43 19.81 -6.27
C GLY A 371 -25.55 20.71 -7.15
N PHE A 372 -24.91 21.70 -6.54
CA PHE A 372 -23.89 22.54 -7.13
C PHE A 372 -22.61 22.43 -6.29
N HIS A 373 -21.51 22.00 -6.90
CA HIS A 373 -20.19 22.02 -6.28
C HIS A 373 -19.45 23.29 -6.72
N LEU A 374 -19.24 24.22 -5.78
CA LEU A 374 -18.37 25.38 -5.99
C LEU A 374 -16.92 24.94 -5.79
N VAL A 375 -16.13 24.91 -6.86
CA VAL A 375 -14.68 24.70 -6.78
C VAL A 375 -13.99 26.01 -7.14
N ILE A 376 -13.39 26.67 -6.15
CA ILE A 376 -12.60 27.88 -6.34
C ILE A 376 -11.16 27.45 -6.66
N TRP A 377 -10.65 27.84 -7.82
CA TRP A 377 -9.26 27.58 -8.22
C TRP A 377 -8.42 28.82 -8.00
N LYS A 378 -7.19 28.64 -7.50
CA LYS A 378 -6.16 29.68 -7.48
C LYS A 378 -5.01 29.22 -8.36
N SER A 379 -4.90 29.75 -9.57
CA SER A 379 -3.76 29.47 -10.45
C SER A 379 -2.62 30.44 -10.16
N VAL A 380 -1.42 29.92 -9.93
CA VAL A 380 -0.17 30.70 -10.01
C VAL A 380 0.50 30.29 -11.32
N ASN A 381 0.52 31.19 -12.30
CA ASN A 381 1.34 30.99 -13.49
C ASN A 381 2.79 31.31 -13.13
N ILE A 382 3.68 30.34 -13.25
CA ILE A 382 5.13 30.58 -13.25
C ILE A 382 5.57 30.48 -14.69
N ASP A 383 5.70 31.63 -15.34
CA ASP A 383 6.34 31.72 -16.65
C ASP A 383 7.85 31.47 -16.47
N THR A 384 8.37 30.41 -17.06
CA THR A 384 9.80 30.06 -17.00
C THR A 384 10.65 30.79 -18.05
N SER A 385 10.14 31.85 -18.66
CA SER A 385 10.88 32.65 -19.62
C SER A 385 10.93 34.13 -19.21
N TYR A 386 11.80 34.48 -18.25
CA TYR A 386 12.61 35.73 -18.23
C TYR A 386 13.31 35.93 -16.88
N SER A 387 14.55 36.41 -16.92
CA SER A 387 15.31 36.83 -15.74
C SER A 387 14.78 38.14 -15.15
N GLY A 388 14.26 38.11 -13.92
CA GLY A 388 14.20 39.26 -13.02
C GLY A 388 12.82 39.78 -12.59
N ARG A 389 12.63 39.83 -11.26
CA ARG A 389 11.61 40.57 -10.46
C ARG A 389 10.14 40.18 -10.64
N TYR A 390 9.62 39.44 -9.66
CA TYR A 390 8.21 39.07 -9.52
C TYR A 390 7.31 40.26 -9.12
N LYS A 391 6.27 40.53 -9.90
CA LYS A 391 5.01 41.16 -9.45
C LYS A 391 3.88 40.25 -9.90
N GLY A 392 3.13 39.68 -8.95
CA GLY A 392 2.00 38.80 -9.25
C GLY A 392 0.75 39.57 -9.62
N VAL A 393 0.05 39.14 -10.67
CA VAL A 393 -1.35 39.49 -10.95
C VAL A 393 -2.20 38.26 -10.63
N ILE A 394 -3.33 38.46 -9.92
CA ILE A 394 -4.27 37.41 -9.55
C ILE A 394 -5.44 37.47 -10.51
N ILE A 395 -5.68 36.41 -11.28
CA ILE A 395 -6.91 36.24 -12.07
C ILE A 395 -7.72 35.12 -11.42
N ILE A 396 -8.98 35.41 -11.08
CA ILE A 396 -9.93 34.45 -10.52
C ILE A 396 -10.94 34.09 -11.61
N GLY A 397 -10.93 32.84 -12.06
CA GLY A 397 -11.94 32.29 -12.97
C GLY A 397 -12.84 31.30 -12.24
N VAL A 398 -14.15 31.45 -12.38
CA VAL A 398 -15.18 30.54 -11.83
C VAL A 398 -15.76 29.73 -12.99
N VAL A 399 -15.74 28.40 -12.90
CA VAL A 399 -16.46 27.51 -13.83
C VAL A 399 -17.55 26.79 -13.06
N LEU A 400 -18.80 27.01 -13.47
CA LEU A 400 -19.96 26.25 -13.00
C LEU A 400 -20.17 25.07 -13.95
N CYS A 401 -20.19 23.84 -13.43
CA CYS A 401 -20.45 22.64 -14.22
C CYS A 401 -21.81 22.06 -13.81
N SER A 402 -22.79 22.06 -14.72
CA SER A 402 -24.03 21.29 -14.56
C SER A 402 -23.88 19.93 -15.22
N CYS A 403 -24.35 18.87 -14.54
CA CYS A 403 -24.49 17.54 -15.15
C CYS A 403 -25.26 17.66 -16.47
N SER A 404 -24.66 17.14 -17.53
CA SER A 404 -25.10 17.07 -18.93
C SER A 404 -24.73 18.27 -19.85
N ARG A 405 -23.81 17.96 -20.78
CA ARG A 405 -23.20 18.77 -21.87
C ARG A 405 -22.03 19.68 -21.47
N VAL A 406 -20.86 19.36 -22.02
CA VAL A 406 -19.68 20.23 -22.06
C VAL A 406 -19.98 21.39 -23.02
N ILE A 407 -20.09 22.59 -22.49
CA ILE A 407 -20.14 23.82 -23.30
C ILE A 407 -18.71 24.35 -23.40
N GLN A 408 -18.12 24.29 -24.60
CA GLN A 408 -16.91 25.04 -24.93
C GLN A 408 -17.27 26.54 -24.99
N GLY A 409 -16.52 27.36 -24.26
CA GLY A 409 -16.62 28.82 -24.35
C GLY A 409 -15.32 29.50 -23.91
N SER A 410 -14.66 30.17 -24.86
CA SER A 410 -13.54 31.09 -24.60
C SER A 410 -14.08 32.47 -24.24
N PHE A 411 -13.60 33.10 -23.16
CA PHE A 411 -13.86 34.51 -22.88
C PHE A 411 -12.62 35.25 -22.34
N VAL A 412 -12.59 36.54 -22.66
CA VAL A 412 -11.47 37.48 -22.79
C VAL A 412 -11.41 38.44 -21.57
N PHE A 413 -10.20 38.63 -21.05
CA PHE A 413 -9.55 39.73 -20.28
C PHE A 413 -10.36 40.78 -19.48
N SER A 414 -9.80 41.19 -18.33
CA SER A 414 -9.43 42.61 -18.04
C SER A 414 -8.71 42.81 -16.68
N VAL A 415 -7.54 43.46 -16.77
CA VAL A 415 -6.55 44.00 -15.79
C VAL A 415 -5.90 43.04 -14.78
#